data_AF-A0A537FND2-F1
#
_entry.id   AF-A0A537FND2-F1
#
_cell.length_a   1.000
_cell.length_b   1.000
_cell.length_c   1.000
_cell.angle_alpha   90.00
_cell.angle_beta   90.00
_cell.angle_gamma   90.00
#
_symmetry.space_group_name_H-M   'P 1'
#
loop_
_entity.id
_entity.type
_entity.pdbx_description
1 polymer ?
#
loop_
_entity_poly.entity_id
_entity_poly.type
_entity_poly.pdbx_seq_one_letter_code
_entity_poly.pdbx_strand_id
1 'polypeptide(L)'
;MEAAPSLAGAVSSTQFPVGSGSWNPRVSCSSPWIVRITDITNNMTGSSSLSNSIFNPGITSPVGTAKRWLAPGSTPAGWVSPGPPCTITNSHGQVSVFVEIDGVKRGSIANDDCTGTYDPVNGGTSNGGNYCDTDFNIYDPAAVTSYSTSCSNSSDKTCYGRIHIEIDHDWKAARYCGASTACDDAAVNSQTTSSSVLDVQGYVYWDPGQINQQWHSFNGWEIHPVTGWRFHQSTPPSPDFSTSANPSSLNAPLGSSASSTITLSS
;
A
#
# COMPACT_ATOMS: atom_id res chain seq x y z
N MET A 1 48.68 -14.89 21.80
CA MET A 1 47.26 -14.82 22.21
C MET A 1 46.74 -13.53 21.59
N GLU A 2 46.37 -13.62 20.31
CA GLU A 2 46.00 -12.47 19.48
C GLU A 2 44.47 -12.46 19.37
N ALA A 3 43.86 -11.37 19.79
CA ALA A 3 42.40 -11.23 19.84
C ALA A 3 41.86 -11.05 18.42
N ALA A 4 40.94 -11.93 18.02
CA ALA A 4 40.20 -11.80 16.77
C ALA A 4 39.27 -10.56 16.81
N PRO A 5 39.13 -9.82 15.70
CA PRO A 5 38.20 -8.70 15.64
C PRO A 5 36.76 -9.22 15.66
N SER A 6 35.95 -8.60 16.51
CA SER A 6 34.50 -8.78 16.57
C SER A 6 33.89 -8.40 15.22
N LEU A 7 33.34 -9.40 14.52
CA LEU A 7 32.38 -9.20 13.43
C LEU A 7 31.07 -8.73 14.06
N ALA A 8 30.94 -7.42 14.24
CA ALA A 8 29.63 -6.79 14.38
C ALA A 8 28.87 -7.09 13.08
N GLY A 9 27.92 -8.02 13.16
CA GLY A 9 27.04 -8.36 12.06
C GLY A 9 26.31 -7.09 11.62
N ALA A 10 26.58 -6.64 10.40
CA ALA A 10 25.75 -5.66 9.73
C ALA A 10 24.35 -6.27 9.63
N VAL A 11 23.42 -5.74 10.43
CA VAL A 11 22.00 -5.97 10.21
C VAL A 11 21.71 -5.36 8.84
N SER A 12 21.62 -6.21 7.82
CA SER A 12 21.20 -5.79 6.49
C SER A 12 19.76 -5.32 6.61
N SER A 13 19.56 -4.01 6.79
CA SER A 13 18.25 -3.39 6.64
C SER A 13 17.79 -3.68 5.22
N THR A 14 16.74 -4.47 5.05
CA THR A 14 16.07 -4.64 3.76
C THR A 14 15.64 -3.26 3.27
N GLN A 15 16.36 -2.69 2.31
CA GLN A 15 16.06 -1.37 1.76
C GLN A 15 15.29 -1.57 0.46
N PHE A 16 13.97 -1.38 0.54
CA PHE A 16 13.12 -1.33 -0.64
C PHE A 16 13.30 0.01 -1.38
N PRO A 17 13.07 0.05 -2.69
CA PRO A 17 12.88 1.33 -3.39
C PRO A 17 11.77 2.14 -2.74
N VAL A 18 11.88 3.47 -2.79
CA VAL A 18 10.94 4.38 -2.16
C VAL A 18 10.19 5.16 -3.25
N GLY A 19 8.87 5.09 -3.21
CA GLY A 19 7.98 5.83 -4.11
C GLY A 19 7.81 7.29 -3.72
N SER A 20 7.15 8.06 -4.59
CA SER A 20 6.92 9.49 -4.40
C SER A 20 5.56 9.78 -3.78
N GLY A 21 5.45 9.54 -2.47
CA GLY A 21 4.27 9.86 -1.68
C GLY A 21 2.98 9.15 -2.08
N SER A 22 1.91 9.45 -1.36
CA SER A 22 0.59 8.91 -1.68
C SER A 22 -0.01 9.61 -2.89
N TRP A 23 -0.65 8.82 -3.75
CA TRP A 23 -1.49 9.34 -4.83
C TRP A 23 -2.81 9.93 -4.31
N ASN A 24 -3.21 9.58 -3.09
CA ASN A 24 -4.40 10.10 -2.45
C ASN A 24 -4.05 11.32 -1.59
N PRO A 25 -4.59 12.52 -1.89
CA PRO A 25 -4.28 13.74 -1.12
C PRO A 25 -4.78 13.69 0.33
N ARG A 26 -5.63 12.71 0.69
CA ARG A 26 -6.06 12.47 2.08
C ARG A 26 -5.06 11.65 2.89
N VAL A 27 -4.00 11.13 2.25
CA VAL A 27 -2.96 10.33 2.91
C VAL A 27 -1.66 11.11 2.93
N SER A 28 -1.15 11.37 4.13
CA SER A 28 0.06 12.19 4.35
C SER A 28 1.39 11.43 4.19
N CYS A 29 1.35 10.16 3.79
CA CYS A 29 2.55 9.35 3.64
C CYS A 29 3.35 9.76 2.40
N SER A 30 4.59 10.21 2.60
CA SER A 30 5.44 10.79 1.54
C SER A 30 6.42 9.81 0.90
N SER A 31 6.56 8.60 1.46
CA SER A 31 7.67 7.70 1.11
C SER A 31 7.25 6.22 1.23
N PRO A 32 6.24 5.75 0.46
CA PRO A 32 5.88 4.34 0.46
C PRO A 32 7.08 3.49 0.03
N TRP A 33 7.25 2.32 0.65
CA TRP A 33 8.12 1.29 0.08
C TRP A 33 7.46 0.67 -1.13
N ILE A 34 8.21 0.53 -2.23
CA ILE A 34 7.80 -0.22 -3.40
C ILE A 34 8.18 -1.67 -3.16
N VAL A 35 7.17 -2.53 -3.02
CA VAL A 35 7.33 -3.92 -2.60
C VAL A 35 6.65 -4.85 -3.60
N ARG A 36 6.99 -6.13 -3.54
CA ARG A 36 6.21 -7.20 -4.17
C ARG A 36 5.27 -7.83 -3.15
N ILE A 37 4.24 -8.51 -3.66
CA ILE A 37 3.38 -9.34 -2.82
C ILE A 37 4.20 -10.36 -2.02
N THR A 38 5.22 -10.96 -2.64
CA THR A 38 6.13 -11.93 -2.00
C THR A 38 6.97 -11.33 -0.86
N ASP A 39 7.19 -10.02 -0.84
CA ASP A 39 7.90 -9.35 0.25
C ASP A 39 6.99 -9.21 1.48
N ILE A 40 5.69 -8.96 1.27
CA ILE A 40 4.68 -8.90 2.33
C ILE A 40 4.42 -10.31 2.87
N THR A 41 4.20 -11.28 1.97
CA THR A 41 3.89 -12.66 2.37
C THR A 41 5.11 -13.47 2.80
N ASN A 42 6.31 -12.92 2.58
CA ASN A 42 7.59 -13.59 2.77
C ASN A 42 7.68 -14.99 2.09
N ASN A 43 7.10 -15.13 0.90
CA ASN A 43 7.01 -16.41 0.18
C ASN A 43 6.37 -17.55 0.99
N MET A 44 5.44 -17.22 1.90
CA MET A 44 4.75 -18.16 2.78
C MET A 44 3.24 -17.95 2.75
N THR A 45 2.49 -18.93 3.22
CA THR A 45 1.03 -18.91 3.33
C THR A 45 0.60 -19.09 4.79
N GLY A 46 -0.67 -18.81 5.07
CA GLY A 46 -1.26 -18.93 6.41
C GLY A 46 -0.46 -18.20 7.49
N SER A 47 -0.54 -18.67 8.73
CA SER A 47 0.10 -18.02 9.89
C SER A 47 1.63 -17.98 9.81
N SER A 48 2.25 -18.91 9.07
CA SER A 48 3.71 -18.88 8.86
C SER A 48 4.15 -17.60 8.15
N SER A 49 3.32 -17.08 7.25
CA SER A 49 3.57 -15.80 6.59
C SER A 49 3.66 -14.65 7.58
N LEU A 50 2.70 -14.55 8.52
CA LEU A 50 2.73 -13.53 9.57
C LEU A 50 4.01 -13.60 10.41
N SER A 51 4.36 -14.79 10.91
CA SER A 51 5.50 -14.94 11.82
C SER A 51 6.85 -14.59 11.20
N ASN A 52 6.97 -14.65 9.87
CA ASN A 52 8.24 -14.43 9.18
C ASN A 52 8.29 -13.12 8.37
N SER A 53 7.15 -12.48 8.14
CA SER A 53 7.09 -11.21 7.42
C SER A 53 7.61 -10.06 8.27
N ILE A 54 8.44 -9.22 7.66
CA ILE A 54 8.90 -7.97 8.29
C ILE A 54 7.75 -7.01 8.57
N PHE A 55 6.60 -7.18 7.92
CA PHE A 55 5.45 -6.31 8.08
C PHE A 55 4.64 -6.65 9.33
N ASN A 56 4.91 -7.76 10.04
CA ASN A 56 4.19 -8.15 11.26
C ASN A 56 4.20 -7.04 12.33
N PRO A 57 3.04 -6.56 12.83
CA PRO A 57 1.68 -7.09 12.66
C PRO A 57 0.82 -6.41 11.57
N GLY A 58 1.39 -5.55 10.75
CA GLY A 58 0.70 -4.64 9.86
C GLY A 58 0.26 -3.38 10.61
N ILE A 59 -0.68 -2.62 10.04
CA ILE A 59 -1.34 -1.54 10.76
C ILE A 59 -2.20 -2.10 11.91
N THR A 60 -2.19 -1.39 13.03
CA THR A 60 -3.02 -1.69 14.20
C THR A 60 -3.71 -0.40 14.67
N SER A 61 -4.85 -0.55 15.32
CA SER A 61 -5.65 0.56 15.85
C SER A 61 -5.75 0.41 17.37
N PRO A 62 -5.78 1.52 18.13
CA PRO A 62 -6.07 1.45 19.56
C PRO A 62 -7.52 1.01 19.87
N VAL A 63 -8.43 1.08 18.89
CA VAL A 63 -9.85 0.72 19.03
C VAL A 63 -10.34 0.00 17.78
N GLY A 64 -10.93 -1.19 17.93
CA GLY A 64 -11.48 -1.94 16.81
C GLY A 64 -10.42 -2.37 15.79
N THR A 65 -10.81 -2.45 14.51
CA THR A 65 -9.91 -2.79 13.41
C THR A 65 -9.24 -1.56 12.81
N ALA A 66 -7.97 -1.71 12.40
CA ALA A 66 -7.20 -0.66 11.74
C ALA A 66 -7.52 -0.54 10.25
N LYS A 67 -8.10 -1.58 9.65
CA LYS A 67 -8.31 -1.68 8.20
C LYS A 67 -9.20 -0.56 7.65
N ARG A 68 -10.04 0.04 8.50
CA ARG A 68 -11.00 1.09 8.14
C ARG A 68 -10.58 2.48 8.60
N TRP A 69 -9.46 2.58 9.31
CA TRP A 69 -9.07 3.78 10.03
C TRP A 69 -8.77 4.91 9.04
N LEU A 70 -9.46 6.04 9.20
CA LEU A 70 -9.34 7.18 8.30
C LEU A 70 -8.13 8.06 8.65
N ALA A 71 -7.38 8.47 7.63
CA ALA A 71 -6.24 9.39 7.75
C ALA A 71 -6.66 10.78 8.27
N PRO A 72 -5.73 11.53 8.91
CA PRO A 72 -6.07 12.64 9.79
C PRO A 72 -6.51 13.91 9.04
N GLY A 73 -7.46 14.61 9.66
CA GLY A 73 -7.97 15.94 9.34
C GLY A 73 -8.58 16.53 10.62
N SER A 74 -9.49 17.51 10.54
CA SER A 74 -10.35 17.84 11.68
C SER A 74 -11.28 16.66 11.95
N THR A 75 -10.80 15.69 12.75
CA THR A 75 -11.54 14.47 13.08
C THR A 75 -12.80 14.86 13.87
N PRO A 76 -13.99 14.44 13.43
CA PRO A 76 -15.20 14.59 14.22
C PRO A 76 -15.02 14.02 15.63
N ALA A 77 -15.81 14.50 16.59
CA ALA A 77 -15.79 13.98 17.94
C ALA A 77 -16.04 12.45 17.93
N GLY A 78 -15.20 11.69 18.64
CA GLY A 78 -15.28 10.23 18.73
C GLY A 78 -14.41 9.46 17.73
N TRP A 79 -13.81 10.12 16.74
CA TRP A 79 -12.89 9.48 15.80
C TRP A 79 -11.48 9.38 16.38
N VAL A 80 -10.78 8.29 16.09
CA VAL A 80 -9.41 8.07 16.53
C VAL A 80 -8.44 8.82 15.60
N SER A 81 -7.56 9.64 16.17
CA SER A 81 -6.48 10.36 15.47
C SER A 81 -5.11 9.73 15.82
N PRO A 82 -4.10 9.72 14.94
CA PRO A 82 -3.98 10.42 13.65
C PRO A 82 -4.28 9.56 12.42
N GLY A 83 -5.09 8.51 12.49
CA GLY A 83 -5.24 7.59 11.35
C GLY A 83 -4.13 6.55 11.27
N PRO A 84 -4.14 5.68 10.24
CA PRO A 84 -3.13 4.66 10.04
C PRO A 84 -1.73 5.30 9.93
N PRO A 85 -0.71 4.76 10.61
CA PRO A 85 0.64 5.27 10.51
C PRO A 85 1.27 4.87 9.16
N CYS A 86 2.17 5.70 8.62
CA CYS A 86 2.95 5.35 7.43
C CYS A 86 4.00 4.26 7.73
N THR A 87 4.50 4.22 8.96
CA THR A 87 5.52 3.28 9.43
C THR A 87 5.15 2.72 10.80
N ILE A 88 5.52 1.47 11.07
CA ILE A 88 5.49 0.87 12.41
C ILE A 88 6.90 0.65 12.94
N THR A 89 7.03 0.41 14.24
CA THR A 89 8.26 -0.14 14.85
C THR A 89 7.98 -1.53 15.37
N ASN A 90 8.75 -2.52 14.93
CA ASN A 90 8.62 -3.92 15.35
C ASN A 90 10.01 -4.56 15.55
N SER A 91 10.07 -5.89 15.65
CA SER A 91 11.34 -6.65 15.79
C SER A 91 12.32 -6.48 14.62
N HIS A 92 11.87 -5.93 13.50
CA HIS A 92 12.67 -5.65 12.31
C HIS A 92 13.07 -4.17 12.20
N GLY A 93 12.81 -3.36 13.24
CA GLY A 93 13.09 -1.93 13.27
C GLY A 93 11.91 -1.10 12.78
N GLN A 94 12.20 0.01 12.08
CA GLN A 94 11.17 0.84 11.47
C GLN A 94 10.80 0.29 10.09
N VAL A 95 9.53 -0.06 9.91
CA VAL A 95 8.99 -0.71 8.69
C VAL A 95 7.91 0.17 8.09
N SER A 96 7.98 0.45 6.78
CA SER A 96 6.88 1.12 6.09
C SER A 96 5.69 0.18 5.97
N VAL A 97 4.52 0.57 6.47
CA VAL A 97 3.27 -0.18 6.30
C VAL A 97 2.35 0.49 5.30
N PHE A 98 2.65 1.72 4.89
CA PHE A 98 2.14 2.28 3.64
C PHE A 98 3.06 1.85 2.50
N VAL A 99 2.53 1.15 1.51
CA VAL A 99 3.30 0.51 0.45
C VAL A 99 2.72 0.80 -0.94
N GLU A 100 3.57 0.69 -1.94
CA GLU A 100 3.23 0.64 -3.36
C GLU A 100 3.59 -0.76 -3.89
N ILE A 101 2.71 -1.36 -4.68
CA ILE A 101 2.94 -2.64 -5.33
C ILE A 101 2.74 -2.44 -6.83
N ASP A 102 3.83 -2.58 -7.59
CA ASP A 102 3.84 -2.35 -9.02
C ASP A 102 3.59 -3.63 -9.81
N GLY A 103 2.97 -3.47 -10.98
CA GLY A 103 2.96 -4.52 -12.00
C GLY A 103 2.05 -5.72 -11.69
N VAL A 104 1.02 -5.54 -10.85
CA VAL A 104 0.10 -6.61 -10.47
C VAL A 104 -1.06 -6.75 -11.44
N LYS A 105 -1.65 -7.94 -11.49
CA LYS A 105 -2.94 -8.19 -12.14
C LYS A 105 -4.00 -8.46 -11.08
N ARG A 106 -5.27 -8.31 -11.45
CA ARG A 106 -6.39 -8.54 -10.53
C ARG A 106 -7.24 -9.76 -10.88
N GLY A 107 -7.87 -10.33 -9.86
CA GLY A 107 -8.98 -11.26 -9.97
C GLY A 107 -10.32 -10.55 -10.22
N SER A 108 -11.42 -11.29 -10.03
CA SER A 108 -12.78 -10.74 -10.06
C SER A 108 -13.00 -9.76 -8.91
N ILE A 109 -13.79 -8.73 -9.16
CA ILE A 109 -14.19 -7.71 -8.18
C ILE A 109 -15.57 -8.09 -7.62
N ALA A 110 -15.72 -7.98 -6.31
CA ALA A 110 -16.97 -8.10 -5.59
C ALA A 110 -17.29 -6.82 -4.80
N ASN A 111 -18.49 -6.77 -4.23
CA ASN A 111 -18.83 -5.77 -3.23
C ASN A 111 -19.47 -6.48 -2.05
N ASP A 112 -18.84 -6.36 -0.90
CA ASP A 112 -19.22 -7.06 0.32
C ASP A 112 -19.14 -6.11 1.53
N ASP A 113 -19.46 -6.63 2.71
CA ASP A 113 -19.48 -5.89 4.00
C ASP A 113 -20.16 -4.50 3.94
N CYS A 114 -21.36 -4.46 3.37
CA CYS A 114 -22.12 -3.22 3.27
C CYS A 114 -22.66 -2.77 4.63
N THR A 115 -22.45 -1.49 4.98
CA THR A 115 -23.03 -0.90 6.19
C THR A 115 -23.40 0.58 6.05
N GLY A 116 -24.33 1.00 6.91
CA GLY A 116 -24.75 2.38 7.08
C GLY A 116 -24.15 3.09 8.29
N THR A 117 -23.14 2.49 8.92
CA THR A 117 -22.43 3.05 10.07
C THR A 117 -20.92 2.96 9.86
N TYR A 118 -20.22 4.01 10.28
CA TYR A 118 -18.78 3.97 10.44
C TYR A 118 -18.36 2.92 11.46
N ASP A 119 -17.15 2.38 11.32
CA ASP A 119 -16.56 1.52 12.34
C ASP A 119 -16.23 2.29 13.63
N PRO A 120 -16.05 1.61 14.78
CA PRO A 120 -15.74 2.26 16.05
C PRO A 120 -14.52 3.18 16.01
N VAL A 121 -13.52 2.85 15.18
CA VAL A 121 -12.31 3.68 14.99
C VAL A 121 -12.65 5.04 14.35
N ASN A 122 -13.74 5.09 13.58
CA ASN A 122 -14.30 6.27 12.93
C ASN A 122 -15.61 6.70 13.63
N GLY A 123 -15.70 6.49 14.95
CA GLY A 123 -16.75 7.01 15.81
C GLY A 123 -18.04 6.18 15.88
N GLY A 124 -18.20 5.11 15.09
CA GLY A 124 -19.33 4.17 15.26
C GLY A 124 -20.72 4.74 14.93
N THR A 125 -20.78 5.91 14.27
CA THR A 125 -22.05 6.63 13.99
C THR A 125 -22.52 6.39 12.56
N SER A 126 -23.74 6.82 12.22
CA SER A 126 -24.24 6.69 10.86
C SER A 126 -23.32 7.36 9.84
N ASN A 127 -23.05 6.67 8.74
CA ASN A 127 -22.23 7.17 7.64
C ASN A 127 -23.07 7.87 6.54
N GLY A 128 -24.37 8.04 6.78
CA GLY A 128 -25.29 8.76 5.89
C GLY A 128 -25.67 8.01 4.61
N GLY A 129 -25.36 6.71 4.50
CA GLY A 129 -25.69 5.91 3.33
C GLY A 129 -25.64 4.41 3.60
N ASN A 130 -25.42 3.62 2.55
CA ASN A 130 -25.07 2.21 2.63
C ASN A 130 -23.88 2.00 1.69
N TYR A 131 -22.69 1.90 2.27
CA TYR A 131 -21.43 1.77 1.54
C TYR A 131 -20.92 0.35 1.74
N CYS A 132 -20.33 -0.23 0.70
CA CYS A 132 -19.76 -1.57 0.70
C CYS A 132 -18.27 -1.49 0.40
N ASP A 133 -17.51 -2.44 0.94
CA ASP A 133 -16.15 -2.70 0.52
C ASP A 133 -16.19 -3.12 -0.96
N THR A 134 -15.22 -2.66 -1.74
CA THR A 134 -14.98 -3.22 -3.07
C THR A 134 -13.71 -4.05 -3.00
N ASP A 135 -13.90 -5.37 -2.99
CA ASP A 135 -12.85 -6.33 -2.67
C ASP A 135 -12.46 -7.18 -3.88
N PHE A 136 -11.18 -7.54 -3.93
CA PHE A 136 -10.62 -8.45 -4.92
C PHE A 136 -9.21 -8.88 -4.52
N ASN A 137 -8.73 -9.99 -5.09
CA ASN A 137 -7.30 -10.31 -5.00
C ASN A 137 -6.52 -9.65 -6.13
N ILE A 138 -5.30 -9.23 -5.82
CA ILE A 138 -4.25 -8.95 -6.80
C ILE A 138 -3.18 -10.03 -6.75
N TYR A 139 -2.42 -10.19 -7.84
CA TYR A 139 -1.36 -11.18 -7.94
C TYR A 139 -0.18 -10.66 -8.76
N ASP A 140 1.01 -11.12 -8.39
CA ASP A 140 2.25 -10.87 -9.12
C ASP A 140 2.29 -11.87 -10.31
N PRO A 141 2.22 -11.40 -11.56
CA PRO A 141 2.23 -12.28 -12.74
C PRO A 141 3.56 -13.04 -12.91
N ALA A 142 4.65 -12.62 -12.24
CA ALA A 142 5.90 -13.37 -12.21
C ALA A 142 5.86 -14.57 -11.25
N ALA A 143 5.06 -14.49 -10.18
CA ALA A 143 4.85 -15.60 -9.23
C ALA A 143 3.64 -16.48 -9.59
N VAL A 144 2.64 -15.90 -10.27
CA VAL A 144 1.36 -16.54 -10.59
C VAL A 144 1.08 -16.44 -12.08
N THR A 145 1.32 -17.53 -12.81
CA THR A 145 1.14 -17.58 -14.27
C THR A 145 -0.33 -17.52 -14.70
N SER A 146 -1.25 -18.08 -13.90
CA SER A 146 -2.68 -18.14 -14.21
C SER A 146 -3.51 -18.07 -12.94
N TYR A 147 -4.43 -17.11 -12.87
CA TYR A 147 -5.26 -16.92 -11.67
C TYR A 147 -6.25 -18.08 -11.46
N SER A 148 -6.80 -18.68 -12.51
CA SER A 148 -7.82 -19.74 -12.38
C SER A 148 -7.26 -21.10 -11.95
N THR A 149 -5.95 -21.32 -12.10
CA THR A 149 -5.31 -22.63 -11.87
C THR A 149 -4.25 -22.58 -10.77
N SER A 150 -4.19 -21.51 -9.98
CA SER A 150 -3.24 -21.35 -8.89
C SER A 150 -3.97 -21.00 -7.60
N CYS A 151 -3.25 -21.14 -6.49
CA CYS A 151 -3.73 -20.98 -5.13
C CYS A 151 -5.01 -21.79 -4.86
N SER A 152 -4.91 -23.08 -5.18
CA SER A 152 -6.03 -24.01 -5.10
C SER A 152 -6.31 -24.54 -3.69
N ASN A 153 -5.30 -24.48 -2.81
CA ASN A 153 -5.37 -24.90 -1.41
C ASN A 153 -4.27 -24.20 -0.59
N SER A 154 -4.33 -24.29 0.74
CA SER A 154 -3.40 -23.59 1.65
C SER A 154 -1.93 -24.00 1.54
N SER A 155 -1.62 -25.15 0.94
CA SER A 155 -0.24 -25.63 0.69
C SER A 155 0.28 -25.27 -0.70
N ASP A 156 -0.55 -24.67 -1.56
CA ASP A 156 -0.16 -24.24 -2.89
C ASP A 156 0.80 -23.04 -2.79
N LYS A 157 2.03 -23.23 -3.28
CA LYS A 157 3.07 -22.19 -3.24
C LYS A 157 2.68 -20.94 -4.02
N THR A 158 1.80 -21.03 -5.00
CA THR A 158 1.38 -19.83 -5.74
C THR A 158 0.50 -18.88 -4.93
N CYS A 159 0.00 -19.30 -3.75
CA CYS A 159 -0.77 -18.43 -2.87
C CYS A 159 0.03 -17.26 -2.31
N TYR A 160 1.34 -17.42 -2.04
CA TYR A 160 2.16 -16.31 -1.53
C TYR A 160 2.37 -15.19 -2.55
N GLY A 161 2.03 -15.44 -3.83
CA GLY A 161 2.07 -14.45 -4.91
C GLY A 161 0.74 -13.71 -5.10
N ARG A 162 -0.21 -13.91 -4.18
CA ARG A 162 -1.53 -13.25 -4.16
C ARG A 162 -1.75 -12.55 -2.83
N ILE A 163 -2.52 -11.47 -2.87
CA ILE A 163 -2.96 -10.75 -1.67
C ILE A 163 -4.37 -10.21 -1.90
N HIS A 164 -5.18 -10.25 -0.85
CA HIS A 164 -6.51 -9.65 -0.87
C HIS A 164 -6.40 -8.14 -0.68
N ILE A 165 -7.22 -7.36 -1.35
CA ILE A 165 -7.23 -5.91 -1.24
C ILE A 165 -8.66 -5.39 -1.23
N GLU A 166 -8.89 -4.31 -0.49
CA GLU A 166 -10.22 -3.72 -0.33
C GLU A 166 -10.16 -2.19 -0.48
N ILE A 167 -11.02 -1.65 -1.34
CA ILE A 167 -11.39 -0.23 -1.30
C ILE A 167 -12.49 -0.10 -0.25
N ASP A 168 -12.10 0.38 0.92
CA ASP A 168 -12.87 0.34 2.15
C ASP A 168 -14.14 1.21 2.11
N HIS A 169 -15.21 0.71 2.71
CA HIS A 169 -16.52 1.34 2.80
C HIS A 169 -16.54 2.63 3.65
N ASP A 170 -15.78 2.71 4.75
CA ASP A 170 -15.63 3.93 5.54
C ASP A 170 -14.85 5.00 4.76
N TRP A 171 -13.84 4.59 3.98
CA TRP A 171 -13.10 5.46 3.06
C TRP A 171 -13.98 5.97 1.92
N LYS A 172 -14.90 5.15 1.41
CA LYS A 172 -15.91 5.58 0.43
C LYS A 172 -16.93 6.53 1.05
N ALA A 173 -17.39 6.26 2.27
CA ALA A 173 -18.33 7.12 2.99
C ALA A 173 -17.72 8.49 3.31
N ALA A 174 -16.45 8.52 3.73
CA ALA A 174 -15.70 9.73 4.02
C ALA A 174 -15.20 10.49 2.77
N ARG A 175 -15.48 9.96 1.56
CA ARG A 175 -15.03 10.52 0.28
C ARG A 175 -13.50 10.56 0.10
N TYR A 176 -12.80 9.66 0.78
CA TYR A 176 -11.36 9.42 0.55
C TYR A 176 -11.19 8.54 -0.69
N CYS A 177 -12.15 7.64 -0.92
CA CYS A 177 -12.30 6.83 -2.11
C CYS A 177 -13.65 7.06 -2.80
N GLY A 178 -13.76 6.62 -4.05
CA GLY A 178 -14.94 6.81 -4.90
C GLY A 178 -14.67 7.65 -6.14
N ALA A 179 -15.74 8.11 -6.79
CA ALA A 179 -15.69 8.77 -8.09
C ALA A 179 -14.63 9.89 -8.17
N SER A 180 -13.75 9.82 -9.18
CA SER A 180 -12.69 10.79 -9.46
C SER A 180 -11.62 10.93 -8.36
N THR A 181 -11.47 9.93 -7.50
CA THR A 181 -10.36 9.83 -6.53
C THR A 181 -9.28 8.86 -7.01
N ALA A 182 -8.13 8.82 -6.32
CA ALA A 182 -7.07 7.86 -6.62
C ALA A 182 -7.51 6.39 -6.41
N CYS A 183 -8.49 6.14 -5.56
CA CYS A 183 -9.09 4.82 -5.28
C CYS A 183 -10.56 4.79 -5.74
N ASP A 184 -10.80 5.15 -7.00
CA ASP A 184 -12.12 5.08 -7.62
C ASP A 184 -12.48 3.61 -7.93
N ASP A 185 -13.46 3.07 -7.20
CA ASP A 185 -13.93 1.68 -7.29
C ASP A 185 -14.74 1.41 -8.58
N ALA A 186 -15.53 2.38 -9.00
CA ALA A 186 -16.29 2.28 -10.24
C ALA A 186 -15.35 2.30 -11.46
N ALA A 187 -14.31 3.13 -11.41
CA ALA A 187 -13.30 3.21 -12.46
C ALA A 187 -12.45 1.94 -12.53
N VAL A 188 -11.97 1.38 -11.42
CA VAL A 188 -11.19 0.13 -11.49
C VAL A 188 -12.03 -1.00 -12.08
N ASN A 189 -13.31 -1.09 -11.74
CA ASN A 189 -14.19 -2.12 -12.27
C ASN A 189 -14.48 -1.95 -13.77
N SER A 190 -14.76 -0.71 -14.20
CA SER A 190 -15.15 -0.42 -15.59
C SER A 190 -13.97 -0.31 -16.58
N GLN A 191 -12.79 0.07 -16.11
CA GLN A 191 -11.64 0.38 -16.98
C GLN A 191 -10.60 -0.73 -17.04
N THR A 192 -10.61 -1.66 -16.07
CA THR A 192 -9.60 -2.72 -15.99
C THR A 192 -10.23 -4.09 -16.24
N THR A 193 -9.41 -5.05 -16.64
CA THR A 193 -9.79 -6.47 -16.77
C THR A 193 -8.72 -7.35 -16.12
N SER A 194 -8.89 -8.67 -16.15
CA SER A 194 -7.86 -9.61 -15.68
C SER A 194 -6.57 -9.58 -16.50
N SER A 195 -6.56 -8.96 -17.68
CA SER A 195 -5.34 -8.76 -18.48
C SER A 195 -4.62 -7.45 -18.17
N SER A 196 -5.30 -6.48 -17.55
CA SER A 196 -4.72 -5.19 -17.16
C SER A 196 -3.64 -5.39 -16.11
N VAL A 197 -2.58 -4.58 -16.22
CA VAL A 197 -1.51 -4.51 -15.23
C VAL A 197 -1.64 -3.19 -14.50
N LEU A 198 -1.59 -3.23 -13.18
CA LEU A 198 -1.91 -2.12 -12.28
C LEU A 198 -0.77 -1.91 -11.27
N ASP A 199 -0.65 -0.69 -10.79
CA ASP A 199 0.06 -0.37 -9.55
C ASP A 199 -0.96 -0.03 -8.48
N VAL A 200 -0.69 -0.38 -7.23
CA VAL A 200 -1.60 -0.17 -6.10
C VAL A 200 -0.84 0.44 -4.93
N GLN A 201 -1.44 1.42 -4.25
CA GLN A 201 -0.95 1.95 -2.98
C GLN A 201 -1.96 1.69 -1.85
N GLY A 202 -1.46 1.30 -0.68
CA GLY A 202 -2.30 1.23 0.51
C GLY A 202 -1.57 0.75 1.75
N TYR A 203 -2.33 0.37 2.76
CA TYR A 203 -1.77 -0.07 4.03
C TYR A 203 -1.76 -1.58 4.16
N VAL A 204 -0.62 -2.11 4.61
CA VAL A 204 -0.46 -3.53 4.91
C VAL A 204 -1.18 -3.85 6.22
N TYR A 205 -2.17 -4.73 6.14
CA TYR A 205 -2.98 -5.20 7.27
C TYR A 205 -2.94 -6.72 7.35
N TRP A 206 -3.10 -7.26 8.56
CA TRP A 206 -3.26 -8.69 8.79
C TRP A 206 -4.66 -8.99 9.35
N ASP A 207 -5.49 -9.69 8.57
CA ASP A 207 -6.75 -10.28 9.03
C ASP A 207 -6.52 -11.73 9.52
N PRO A 208 -6.53 -11.98 10.85
CA PRO A 208 -6.35 -13.32 11.39
C PRO A 208 -7.52 -14.27 11.08
N GLY A 209 -8.69 -13.74 10.69
CA GLY A 209 -9.90 -14.52 10.39
C GLY A 209 -9.87 -15.23 9.04
N GLN A 210 -9.05 -14.75 8.08
CA GLN A 210 -9.11 -15.20 6.69
C GLN A 210 -7.99 -16.16 6.27
N ILE A 211 -7.13 -16.59 7.19
CA ILE A 211 -5.92 -17.38 6.91
C ILE A 211 -6.15 -18.70 6.16
N ASN A 212 -7.37 -19.24 6.16
CA ASN A 212 -7.72 -20.50 5.51
C ASN A 212 -8.77 -20.34 4.39
N GLN A 213 -9.13 -19.11 4.01
CA GLN A 213 -10.17 -18.86 3.03
C GLN A 213 -9.60 -18.79 1.62
N GLN A 214 -10.20 -19.54 0.68
CA GLN A 214 -9.77 -19.54 -0.72
C GLN A 214 -9.92 -18.17 -1.38
N TRP A 215 -11.04 -17.48 -1.11
CA TRP A 215 -11.31 -16.14 -1.64
C TRP A 215 -10.34 -15.08 -1.10
N HIS A 216 -9.63 -15.39 -0.01
CA HIS A 216 -8.58 -14.58 0.60
C HIS A 216 -7.18 -15.18 0.41
N SER A 217 -7.01 -15.99 -0.63
CA SER A 217 -5.72 -16.59 -1.03
C SER A 217 -5.00 -17.41 0.06
N PHE A 218 -5.74 -17.98 1.02
CA PHE A 218 -5.19 -18.77 2.14
C PHE A 218 -4.05 -18.06 2.89
N ASN A 219 -4.19 -16.75 3.05
CA ASN A 219 -3.23 -15.88 3.71
C ASN A 219 -3.98 -14.75 4.42
N GLY A 220 -3.52 -14.26 5.56
CA GLY A 220 -4.18 -13.18 6.30
C GLY A 220 -3.76 -11.78 5.85
N TRP A 221 -2.73 -11.64 5.00
CA TRP A 221 -2.29 -10.32 4.55
C TRP A 221 -3.32 -9.66 3.61
N GLU A 222 -3.53 -8.37 3.82
CA GLU A 222 -4.33 -7.49 2.98
C GLU A 222 -3.57 -6.20 2.64
N ILE A 223 -3.92 -5.58 1.51
CA ILE A 223 -3.82 -4.12 1.40
C ILE A 223 -5.20 -3.54 1.74
N HIS A 224 -5.34 -3.07 2.97
CA HIS A 224 -6.59 -2.55 3.48
C HIS A 224 -6.31 -1.40 4.47
N PRO A 225 -6.71 -0.16 4.12
CA PRO A 225 -7.42 0.22 2.91
C PRO A 225 -6.49 0.39 1.70
N VAL A 226 -7.01 0.11 0.51
CA VAL A 226 -6.45 0.59 -0.76
C VAL A 226 -6.67 2.10 -0.82
N THR A 227 -5.58 2.84 -1.01
CA THR A 227 -5.61 4.31 -1.06
C THR A 227 -5.51 4.85 -2.48
N GLY A 228 -4.99 4.05 -3.41
CA GLY A 228 -5.00 4.40 -4.82
C GLY A 228 -4.59 3.25 -5.74
N TRP A 229 -4.95 3.38 -7.01
CA TRP A 229 -4.54 2.50 -8.10
C TRP A 229 -4.29 3.31 -9.38
N ARG A 230 -3.47 2.76 -10.29
CA ARG A 230 -3.29 3.28 -11.65
C ARG A 230 -2.93 2.15 -12.61
N PHE A 231 -3.02 2.38 -13.91
CA PHE A 231 -2.40 1.48 -14.87
C PHE A 231 -0.87 1.47 -14.68
N HIS A 232 -0.30 0.28 -14.66
CA HIS A 232 1.15 0.12 -14.57
C HIS A 232 1.82 0.74 -15.79
N GLN A 233 2.85 1.55 -15.56
CA GLN A 233 3.65 2.14 -16.62
C GLN A 233 4.97 1.39 -16.72
N SER A 234 5.09 0.51 -17.72
CA SER A 234 6.29 -0.31 -17.99
C SER A 234 7.55 0.52 -18.34
N THR A 235 7.36 1.80 -18.57
CA THR A 235 8.38 2.84 -18.69
C THR A 235 7.89 4.00 -17.83
N PRO A 236 8.74 4.59 -16.96
CA PRO A 236 8.37 5.83 -16.29
C PRO A 236 7.86 6.80 -17.35
N PRO A 237 6.73 7.50 -17.12
CA PRO A 237 6.30 8.51 -18.05
C PRO A 237 7.49 9.46 -18.23
N SER A 238 7.87 9.77 -19.48
CA SER A 238 8.85 10.83 -19.68
C SER A 238 8.35 12.04 -18.89
N PRO A 239 9.18 12.61 -18.00
CA PRO A 239 8.69 13.69 -17.16
C PRO A 239 8.14 14.77 -18.09
N ASP A 240 6.85 15.13 -17.90
CA ASP A 240 6.12 16.09 -18.75
C ASP A 240 6.85 17.44 -18.85
N PHE A 241 7.74 17.69 -17.91
CA PHE A 241 8.75 18.72 -18.02
C PHE A 241 10.05 18.30 -17.33
N SER A 242 11.18 18.82 -17.82
CA SER A 242 12.48 18.73 -17.17
C SER A 242 12.93 20.11 -16.69
N THR A 243 13.64 20.13 -15.56
CA THR A 243 14.33 21.33 -15.07
C THR A 243 15.83 21.08 -15.07
N SER A 244 16.60 22.01 -15.59
CA SER A 244 18.06 21.97 -15.53
C SER A 244 18.62 23.35 -15.22
N ALA A 245 19.74 23.39 -14.49
CA ALA A 245 20.44 24.63 -14.14
C ALA A 245 21.84 24.59 -14.75
N ASN A 246 22.25 25.66 -15.42
CA ASN A 246 23.60 25.80 -15.95
C ASN A 246 24.19 27.19 -15.65
N PRO A 247 25.26 27.28 -14.85
CA PRO A 247 25.86 26.18 -14.07
C PRO A 247 24.95 25.72 -12.92
N SER A 248 25.04 24.45 -12.53
CA SER A 248 24.24 23.88 -11.43
C SER A 248 24.69 24.31 -10.03
N SER A 249 25.81 25.02 -9.94
CA SER A 249 26.33 25.66 -8.74
C SER A 249 26.94 27.01 -9.08
N LEU A 250 26.82 27.98 -8.18
CA LEU A 250 27.38 29.32 -8.32
C LEU A 250 28.28 29.63 -7.13
N ASN A 251 29.47 30.13 -7.42
CA ASN A 251 30.34 30.76 -6.42
C ASN A 251 30.39 32.26 -6.73
N ALA A 252 29.92 33.08 -5.80
CA ALA A 252 29.96 34.54 -5.90
C ALA A 252 30.81 35.12 -4.76
N PRO A 253 32.07 35.53 -5.02
CA PRO A 253 32.88 36.28 -4.06
C PRO A 253 32.20 37.57 -3.56
N LEU A 254 32.62 38.05 -2.39
CA LEU A 254 32.12 39.30 -1.81
C LEU A 254 32.25 40.46 -2.80
N GLY A 255 31.14 41.18 -3.04
CA GLY A 255 31.07 42.30 -3.97
C GLY A 255 30.90 41.92 -5.44
N SER A 256 30.66 40.64 -5.76
CA SER A 256 30.43 40.17 -7.14
C SER A 256 29.05 39.52 -7.32
N SER A 257 28.64 39.35 -8.56
CA SER A 257 27.41 38.64 -8.95
C SER A 257 27.75 37.42 -9.80
N ALA A 258 27.04 36.31 -9.57
CA ALA A 258 27.08 35.12 -10.41
C ALA A 258 25.65 34.78 -10.87
N SER A 259 25.51 34.23 -12.06
CA SER A 259 24.21 33.90 -12.66
C SER A 259 24.16 32.45 -13.14
N SER A 260 23.03 31.79 -12.90
CA SER A 260 22.69 30.49 -13.47
C SER A 260 21.41 30.62 -14.27
N THR A 261 21.35 29.91 -15.40
CA THR A 261 20.14 29.81 -16.21
C THR A 261 19.40 28.53 -15.81
N ILE A 262 18.15 28.68 -15.38
CA ILE A 262 17.23 27.56 -15.20
C ILE A 262 16.44 27.37 -16.49
N THR A 263 16.59 26.21 -17.10
CA THR A 263 15.82 25.80 -18.28
C THR A 263 14.70 24.88 -17.85
N LEU A 264 13.47 25.25 -18.20
CA LEU A 264 12.28 24.40 -18.17
C LEU A 264 12.01 23.91 -19.59
N SER A 265 11.91 22.60 -19.79
CA SER A 265 11.54 22.00 -21.08
C SER A 265 10.31 21.14 -20.89
N SER A 266 9.32 21.22 -21.78
CA SER A 266 8.13 20.36 -21.83
C SER A 266 8.07 19.61 -23.16
#